data_AF-A0A7V6T9M5-F1
#
_entry.id   AF-A0A7V6T9M5-F1
#
_cell.length_a   1.000
_cell.length_b   1.000
_cell.length_c   1.000
_cell.angle_alpha   90.00
_cell.angle_beta   90.00
_cell.angle_gamma   90.00
#
_symmetry.space_group_name_H-M   'P 1'
#
loop_
_entity.id
_entity.type
_entity.pdbx_description
1 polymer ?
#
loop_
_entity_poly.entity_id
_entity_poly.type
_entity_poly.pdbx_seq_one_letter_code
_entity_poly.pdbx_strand_id
1 'polypeptide(L)'
;MQVTDLQGAGLYIPYDRLNPSTITEAKYRLLDTILALIGGALSVPKDELKSLLTVTNGVPEIRPVYPAGLKTSLEMAGFLNAFILRNAD
;
A
#
# COMPACT_ATOMS: atom_id res chain seq x y z
N MET A 1 25.95 -2.20 -0.77
CA MET A 1 25.71 -3.31 -1.72
C MET A 1 25.51 -2.68 -3.09
N GLN A 2 26.27 -3.06 -4.11
CA GLN A 2 26.17 -2.43 -5.43
C GLN A 2 25.01 -3.05 -6.24
N VAL A 3 24.42 -2.30 -7.17
CA VAL A 3 23.29 -2.77 -8.01
C VAL A 3 23.67 -4.01 -8.83
N THR A 4 24.94 -4.11 -9.23
CA THR A 4 25.51 -5.27 -9.93
C THR A 4 25.46 -6.54 -9.08
N ASP A 5 25.69 -6.42 -7.76
CA ASP A 5 25.61 -7.55 -6.83
C ASP A 5 24.16 -8.03 -6.66
N LEU A 6 23.21 -7.09 -6.63
CA LEU A 6 21.78 -7.38 -6.56
C LEU A 6 21.25 -8.05 -7.83
N GLN A 7 21.78 -7.68 -8.99
CA GLN A 7 21.49 -8.34 -10.28
C GLN A 7 22.01 -9.77 -10.29
N GLY A 8 23.25 -9.99 -9.86
CA GLY A 8 23.86 -11.33 -9.78
C GLY A 8 23.11 -12.28 -8.85
N ALA A 9 22.50 -11.76 -7.78
CA ALA A 9 21.66 -12.51 -6.84
C ALA A 9 20.20 -12.68 -7.29
N GLY A 10 19.80 -12.13 -8.44
CA GLY A 10 18.40 -12.16 -8.91
C GLY A 10 17.43 -11.28 -8.10
N LEU A 11 17.94 -10.40 -7.24
CA LEU A 11 17.17 -9.51 -6.38
C LEU A 11 16.83 -8.16 -7.05
N TYR A 12 17.37 -7.93 -8.25
CA TYR A 12 17.08 -6.74 -9.05
C TYR A 12 16.94 -7.12 -10.52
N ILE A 13 15.78 -6.79 -11.11
CA ILE A 13 15.54 -6.88 -12.54
C ILE A 13 15.27 -5.44 -13.03
N PRO A 14 16.06 -4.91 -13.96
CA PRO A 14 15.84 -3.56 -14.47
C PRO A 14 14.57 -3.51 -15.34
N TYR A 15 13.94 -2.34 -15.38
CA TYR A 15 12.61 -2.16 -15.98
C TYR A 15 12.55 -2.55 -17.47
N ASP A 16 13.61 -2.28 -18.24
CA ASP A 16 13.76 -2.63 -19.65
C ASP A 16 13.79 -4.15 -19.91
N ARG A 17 14.06 -4.95 -18.88
CA ARG A 17 14.07 -6.42 -18.93
C ARG A 17 12.81 -7.06 -18.36
N LEU A 18 11.84 -6.26 -17.92
CA LEU A 18 10.55 -6.78 -17.45
C LEU A 18 9.72 -7.24 -18.65
N ASN A 19 9.12 -8.42 -18.52
CA ASN A 19 8.20 -8.92 -19.53
C ASN A 19 6.94 -8.02 -19.57
N PRO A 20 6.49 -7.57 -20.75
CA PRO A 20 5.27 -6.76 -20.88
C PRO A 20 4.02 -7.40 -20.23
N SER A 21 3.93 -8.73 -20.22
CA SER A 21 2.86 -9.46 -19.55
C SER A 21 2.92 -9.28 -18.02
N THR A 22 4.10 -9.32 -17.41
CA THR A 22 4.31 -9.08 -15.97
C THR A 22 3.92 -7.66 -15.57
N ILE A 23 4.23 -6.66 -16.40
CA ILE A 23 3.82 -5.27 -16.14
C ILE A 23 2.29 -5.15 -16.17
N THR A 24 1.66 -5.79 -17.15
CA THR A 24 0.19 -5.80 -17.30
C THR A 24 -0.46 -6.49 -16.10
N GLU A 25 0.05 -7.65 -15.70
CA GLU A 25 -0.44 -8.38 -14.52
C GLU A 25 -0.27 -7.57 -13.23
N ALA A 26 0.89 -6.94 -13.02
CA ALA A 26 1.12 -6.07 -11.86
C ALA A 26 0.11 -4.91 -11.81
N LYS A 27 -0.24 -4.32 -12.96
CA LYS A 27 -1.28 -3.27 -13.03
C LYS A 27 -2.66 -3.80 -12.64
N TYR A 28 -3.04 -4.99 -13.13
CA TYR A 28 -4.32 -5.58 -12.75
C TYR A 28 -4.39 -5.92 -11.27
N ARG A 29 -3.34 -6.52 -10.71
CA ARG A 29 -3.24 -6.81 -9.26
C ARG A 29 -3.28 -5.53 -8.43
N LEU A 30 -2.64 -4.45 -8.89
CA LEU A 30 -2.70 -3.15 -8.23
C LEU A 30 -4.13 -2.59 -8.22
N LEU A 31 -4.84 -2.65 -9.35
CA LEU A 31 -6.24 -2.21 -9.42
C LEU A 31 -7.15 -3.02 -8.51
N ASP A 32 -7.00 -4.35 -8.53
CA ASP A 32 -7.74 -5.27 -7.66
C ASP A 32 -7.51 -4.94 -6.17
N THR A 33 -6.25 -4.71 -5.79
CA THR A 33 -5.89 -4.29 -4.42
C THR A 33 -6.51 -2.95 -4.05
N ILE A 34 -6.57 -1.98 -4.96
CA ILE A 34 -7.23 -0.69 -4.70
C ILE A 34 -8.74 -0.86 -4.49
N LEU A 35 -9.39 -1.72 -5.29
CA LEU A 35 -10.82 -2.00 -5.14
C LEU A 35 -11.11 -2.72 -3.81
N ALA A 36 -10.28 -3.69 -3.44
CA ALA A 36 -10.36 -4.36 -2.15
C ALA A 36 -10.11 -3.37 -1.00
N LEU A 37 -9.15 -2.44 -1.12
CA LEU A 37 -8.93 -1.39 -0.12
C LEU A 37 -10.18 -0.52 0.09
N ILE A 38 -10.84 -0.12 -1.00
CA ILE A 38 -12.09 0.64 -0.95
C ILE A 38 -13.20 -0.19 -0.29
N GLY A 39 -13.35 -1.46 -0.70
CA GLY A 39 -14.34 -2.38 -0.13
C GLY A 39 -14.13 -2.59 1.38
N GLY A 40 -12.90 -2.88 1.78
CA GLY A 40 -12.54 -3.07 3.18
C GLY A 40 -12.78 -1.82 4.02
N ALA A 41 -12.51 -0.62 3.49
CA ALA A 41 -12.82 0.62 4.19
C ALA A 41 -14.31 0.84 4.45
N LEU A 42 -15.18 0.34 3.56
CA LEU A 42 -16.62 0.36 3.76
C LEU A 42 -17.08 -0.68 4.80
N SER A 43 -16.29 -1.73 5.01
CA SER A 43 -16.53 -2.79 5.99
C SER A 43 -16.00 -2.47 7.39
N VAL A 44 -15.00 -1.60 7.53
CA VAL A 44 -14.45 -1.23 8.85
C VAL A 44 -15.52 -0.51 9.70
N PRO A 45 -15.78 -0.95 10.95
CA PRO A 45 -16.60 -0.20 11.88
C PRO A 45 -16.08 1.23 12.09
N LYS A 46 -16.97 2.22 12.01
CA LYS A 46 -16.59 3.65 12.06
C LYS A 46 -15.81 4.02 13.34
N ASP A 47 -16.08 3.34 14.45
CA ASP A 47 -15.41 3.59 15.73
C ASP A 47 -13.97 3.08 15.75
N GLU A 48 -13.70 1.94 15.10
CA GLU A 48 -12.34 1.41 14.95
C GLU A 48 -11.51 2.29 14.03
N LEU A 49 -12.09 2.71 12.90
CA LEU A 49 -11.44 3.63 11.99
C LEU A 49 -11.06 4.91 12.73
N LYS A 50 -11.99 5.54 13.46
CA LYS A 50 -11.75 6.76 14.24
C LYS A 50 -10.68 6.59 15.31
N SER A 51 -10.63 5.43 15.99
CA SER A 51 -9.60 5.11 16.97
C SER A 51 -8.21 5.05 16.32
N LEU A 52 -8.10 4.35 15.18
CA LEU A 52 -6.88 4.28 14.39
C LEU A 52 -6.44 5.68 13.94
N LEU A 53 -7.35 6.50 13.40
CA LEU A 53 -7.02 7.88 12.99
C LEU A 53 -6.45 8.72 14.12
N THR A 54 -6.94 8.51 15.34
CA THR A 54 -6.52 9.26 16.53
C THR A 54 -5.10 8.88 16.96
N VAL A 55 -4.74 7.59 16.87
CA VAL A 55 -3.40 7.09 17.21
C VAL A 55 -2.34 7.53 16.18
N THR A 56 -2.74 7.73 14.92
CA THR A 56 -1.81 7.93 13.81
C THR A 56 -1.55 9.39 13.45
N ASN A 57 -2.27 10.34 14.07
CA ASN A 57 -2.17 11.79 13.87
C ASN A 57 -0.93 12.43 14.54
N GLY A 58 0.25 11.87 14.30
CA GLY A 58 1.47 12.22 15.05
C GLY A 58 2.63 12.86 14.27
N VAL A 59 2.71 12.75 12.94
CA VAL A 59 3.92 13.17 12.19
C VAL A 59 3.55 13.73 10.79
N PRO A 60 4.14 14.86 10.35
CA PRO A 60 3.66 15.62 9.21
C PRO A 60 4.29 15.13 7.91
N GLU A 61 3.74 14.07 7.32
CA GLU A 61 3.80 13.89 5.87
C GLU A 61 2.41 13.54 5.36
N ILE A 62 1.96 14.27 4.32
CA ILE A 62 0.70 13.95 3.64
C ILE A 62 1.02 12.75 2.73
N ARG A 63 0.70 11.55 3.20
CA ARG A 63 0.82 10.31 2.42
C ARG A 63 -0.58 9.79 2.10
N PRO A 64 -0.78 9.14 0.93
CA PRO A 64 -2.08 8.61 0.55
C PRO A 64 -2.43 7.43 1.46
N VAL A 65 -3.25 7.70 2.47
CA VAL A 65 -3.94 6.71 3.29
C VAL A 65 -5.39 6.73 2.89
N TYR A 66 -6.02 5.56 2.79
CA TYR A 66 -7.46 5.49 2.62
C TYR A 66 -8.14 5.46 4.01
N PRO A 67 -9.22 6.22 4.25
CA PRO A 67 -9.75 7.29 3.40
C PRO A 67 -8.83 8.52 3.39
N ALA A 68 -8.87 9.26 2.28
CA ALA A 68 -7.98 10.39 2.03
C ALA A 68 -8.11 11.50 3.09
N GLY A 69 -7.00 12.19 3.38
CA GLY A 69 -6.97 13.36 4.28
C GLY A 69 -6.21 13.15 5.60
N LEU A 70 -5.66 11.96 5.82
CA LEU A 70 -4.89 11.63 7.03
C LEU A 70 -3.43 12.04 6.89
N LYS A 71 -2.86 12.54 7.99
CA LYS A 71 -1.44 12.88 8.09
C LYS A 71 -0.76 11.87 8.99
N THR A 72 0.16 11.09 8.43
CA THR A 72 0.85 10.04 9.17
C THR A 72 2.18 9.69 8.51
N SER A 73 3.01 8.90 9.18
CA SER A 73 4.29 8.44 8.62
C SER A 73 4.09 7.42 7.49
N LEU A 74 5.12 7.18 6.67
CA LEU A 74 5.05 6.20 5.58
C LEU A 74 4.75 4.79 6.08
N GLU A 75 5.38 4.39 7.18
CA GLU A 75 5.22 3.08 7.82
C GLU A 75 3.77 2.89 8.29
N MET A 76 3.21 3.93 8.90
CA MET A 76 1.84 3.90 9.40
C MET A 76 0.83 3.95 8.26
N ALA A 77 1.11 4.68 7.17
CA ALA A 77 0.31 4.66 5.96
C ALA A 77 0.25 3.25 5.35
N GLY A 78 1.39 2.55 5.30
CA GLY A 78 1.46 1.15 4.86
C GLY A 78 0.64 0.22 5.75
N PHE A 79 0.80 0.34 7.07
CA PHE A 79 0.04 -0.45 8.04
C PHE A 79 -1.48 -0.24 7.91
N LEU A 80 -1.93 1.02 7.88
CA LEU A 80 -3.35 1.35 7.81
C LEU A 80 -3.99 0.84 6.51
N ASN A 81 -3.33 1.05 5.37
CA ASN A 81 -3.83 0.56 4.09
C ASN A 81 -3.91 -0.98 4.10
N ALA A 82 -2.93 -1.69 4.68
CA ALA A 82 -2.98 -3.15 4.79
C ALA A 82 -4.08 -3.63 5.77
N PHE A 83 -4.27 -2.95 6.89
CA PHE A 83 -5.35 -3.22 7.84
C PHE A 83 -6.73 -3.09 7.16
N ILE A 84 -6.94 -1.99 6.45
CA ILE A 84 -8.20 -1.71 5.75
C ILE A 84 -8.42 -2.73 4.63
N LEU A 85 -7.40 -3.03 3.84
CA LEU A 85 -7.45 -4.03 2.79
C LEU A 85 -7.92 -5.39 3.31
N ARG A 86 -7.41 -5.81 4.47
CA ARG A 86 -7.82 -7.07 5.12
C ARG A 86 -9.27 -7.05 5.59
N ASN A 87 -9.88 -5.91 5.85
CA ASN A 87 -11.30 -5.87 6.21
C ASN A 87 -12.24 -6.13 5.02
N ALA A 88 -11.68 -6.30 3.82
CA ALA A 88 -12.43 -6.73 2.64
C ALA A 88 -12.65 -8.25 2.57
N ASP A 89 -11.85 -9.04 3.32
CA ASP A 89 -11.94 -10.48 3.70
C ASP A 89 -10.51 -11.02 4.03
#